data_AF-A0A5C6V9T6-F1
#
_entry.id   AF-A0A5C6V9T6-F1
#
_cell.length_a   1.000
_cell.length_b   1.000
_cell.length_c   1.000
_cell.angle_alpha   90.00
_cell.angle_beta   90.00
_cell.angle_gamma   90.00
#
_symmetry.space_group_name_H-M   'P 1'
#
loop_
_entity.id
_entity.type
_entity.pdbx_description
1 polymer ?
#
loop_
_entity_poly.entity_id
_entity_poly.type
_entity_poly.pdbx_seq_one_letter_code
_entity_poly.pdbx_strand_id
1 'polypeptide(L)' 'MNIIEGVDFNLMMFVGPLIVLAVTISGLCLIYKLIFNRLPKSIDNYLLGGVALLGAYLWVFPMHMGFFEYFKNWGI' A
#
# COMPACT_ATOMS: atom_id res chain seq x y z
N MET A 1 -36.14 11.03 4.09
CA MET A 1 -35.24 10.20 4.93
C MET A 1 -33.91 10.12 4.20
N ASN A 2 -32.92 10.90 4.65
CA ASN A 2 -31.59 10.92 4.03
C ASN A 2 -30.89 9.60 4.35
N ILE A 3 -30.80 8.72 3.36
CA ILE A 3 -30.15 7.40 3.49
C ILE A 3 -28.64 7.54 3.78
N ILE A 4 -28.10 8.75 3.65
CA ILE A 4 -26.67 9.08 3.76
C ILE A 4 -26.28 9.51 5.19
N GLU A 5 -27.23 9.90 6.06
CA GLU A 5 -26.93 10.42 7.41
C GLU A 5 -26.51 9.35 8.43
N GLY A 6 -26.52 8.05 8.05
CA GLY A 6 -26.19 6.94 8.94
C GLY A 6 -24.86 6.23 8.62
N VAL A 7 -24.11 6.68 7.62
CA VAL A 7 -22.79 6.10 7.32
C VAL A 7 -21.72 7.05 7.83
N ASP A 8 -21.26 6.82 9.06
CA ASP A 8 -19.97 7.31 9.53
C ASP A 8 -18.89 6.69 8.64
N PHE A 9 -18.62 7.33 7.48
CA PHE A 9 -17.44 7.05 6.67
C PHE A 9 -16.23 7.48 7.48
N ASN A 10 -15.78 6.60 8.37
CA ASN A 10 -14.57 6.79 9.14
C ASN A 10 -13.37 6.71 8.18
N LEU A 11 -13.07 7.80 7.47
CA LEU A 11 -12.03 7.91 6.44
C LEU A 11 -10.67 7.36 6.91
N MET A 12 -10.41 7.38 8.22
CA MET A 12 -9.19 6.81 8.82
C MET A 12 -9.01 5.31 8.55
N MET A 13 -10.10 4.53 8.39
CA MET A 13 -10.00 3.11 8.04
C MET A 13 -9.47 2.87 6.62
N PHE A 14 -9.37 3.91 5.79
CA PHE A 14 -8.70 3.88 4.47
C PHE A 14 -7.31 4.52 4.48
N VAL A 15 -7.10 5.54 5.32
CA VAL A 15 -5.81 6.26 5.40
C VAL A 15 -4.70 5.35 5.94
N GLY A 16 -4.97 4.58 7.01
CA GLY A 16 -4.00 3.65 7.58
C GLY A 16 -3.46 2.63 6.57
N PRO A 17 -4.36 1.88 5.89
CA PRO A 17 -3.96 0.96 4.83
C PRO A 17 -3.16 1.64 3.70
N LEU A 18 -3.54 2.85 3.27
CA LEU A 18 -2.81 3.60 2.22
C LEU A 18 -1.38 3.98 2.64
N ILE A 19 -1.17 4.34 3.91
CA ILE A 19 0.17 4.61 4.44
C ILE A 19 1.00 3.32 4.41
N VAL A 20 0.43 2.20 4.85
CA VAL A 20 1.14 0.91 4.79
C VAL A 20 1.46 0.50 3.36
N LEU A 21 0.57 0.75 2.41
CA LEU A 21 0.82 0.54 0.97
C LEU A 21 2.03 1.35 0.50
N ALA A 22 2.04 2.65 0.79
CA ALA A 22 3.13 3.55 0.42
C ALA A 22 4.46 3.08 1.02
N VAL A 23 4.48 2.75 2.32
CA VAL A 23 5.68 2.25 3.02
C VAL A 23 6.17 0.93 2.42
N THR A 24 5.24 0.01 2.10
CA THR A 24 5.57 -1.30 1.53
C THR A 24 6.21 -1.14 0.15
N ILE A 25 5.58 -0.37 -0.74
CA ILE A 25 6.08 -0.12 -2.09
C ILE A 25 7.42 0.61 -2.03
N SER A 26 7.54 1.67 -1.22
CA SER A 26 8.79 2.41 -1.06
C SER A 26 9.91 1.52 -0.52
N GLY A 27 9.63 0.69 0.49
CA GLY A 27 10.61 -0.25 1.05
C GLY A 27 11.10 -1.27 0.02
N LEU A 28 10.18 -1.88 -0.74
CA LEU A 28 10.52 -2.81 -1.82
C LEU A 28 11.35 -2.14 -2.93
N CYS A 29 10.97 -0.94 -3.37
CA CYS A 29 11.73 -0.18 -4.36
C CYS A 29 13.13 0.20 -3.86
N LEU A 30 13.29 0.54 -2.58
CA LEU A 30 14.59 0.84 -1.97
C LEU A 30 15.47 -0.40 -1.89
N ILE A 31 14.93 -1.54 -1.43
CA ILE A 31 15.65 -2.82 -1.40
C ILE A 31 16.08 -3.22 -2.81
N TYR A 32 15.17 -3.10 -3.78
CA TYR A 32 15.48 -3.37 -5.19
C TYR A 32 16.63 -2.48 -5.68
N LYS A 33 16.56 -1.16 -5.46
CA LYS A 33 17.64 -0.25 -5.84
C LYS A 33 18.97 -0.54 -5.15
N LEU A 34 18.96 -0.95 -3.88
CA LEU A 34 20.17 -1.33 -3.15
C LEU A 34 20.84 -2.57 -3.76
N ILE A 35 20.05 -3.57 -4.14
CA ILE A 35 20.56 -4.83 -4.71
C ILE A 35 20.96 -4.65 -6.18
N PHE A 36 20.19 -3.89 -6.96
CA PHE A 36 20.27 -3.80 -8.42
C PHE A 36 20.85 -2.47 -8.95
N ASN A 37 21.58 -1.73 -8.11
CA ASN A 37 22.12 -0.39 -8.38
C ASN A 37 23.02 -0.25 -9.64
N ARG A 38 23.34 -1.37 -10.31
CA ARG A 38 24.23 -1.41 -11.47
C ARG A 38 23.52 -1.68 -12.80
N LEU A 39 22.19 -1.76 -12.82
CA LEU A 39 21.45 -2.02 -14.06
C LEU A 39 21.34 -0.79 -14.98
N PRO A 40 21.25 -1.01 -16.30
CA PRO A 40 20.93 0.05 -17.26
C PRO A 40 19.56 0.68 -16.92
N LYS A 41 19.48 2.01 -16.93
CA LYS A 41 18.29 2.77 -16.46
C LYS A 41 16.96 2.32 -17.08
N SER A 42 16.95 1.86 -18.34
CA SER A 42 15.72 1.36 -18.99
C SER A 42 15.21 0.05 -18.39
N ILE A 43 16.12 -0.87 -18.05
CA ILE A 43 15.76 -2.18 -17.47
C ILE A 43 15.43 -2.01 -15.99
N ASP A 44 16.18 -1.14 -15.30
CA ASP A 44 15.94 -0.76 -13.91
C ASP A 44 14.52 -0.20 -13.74
N ASN A 45 14.12 0.80 -14.55
CA ASN A 45 12.76 1.38 -14.47
C ASN A 45 11.66 0.36 -14.79
N TYR A 46 11.88 -0.55 -15.74
CA TYR A 46 10.90 -1.58 -16.09
C TYR A 46 10.68 -2.58 -14.94
N LEU A 47 11.77 -3.06 -14.35
CA LEU A 47 11.73 -3.97 -13.20
C LEU A 47 11.20 -3.27 -11.94
N LEU A 48 11.54 -1.99 -11.73
CA LEU A 48 11.07 -1.20 -10.60
C LEU A 48 9.54 -0.99 -10.66
N GLY A 49 8.99 -0.81 -11.86
CA GLY A 49 7.54 -0.86 -12.08
C GLY A 49 6.93 -2.22 -11.72
N GLY A 50 7.58 -3.33 -12.11
CA GLY A 50 7.16 -4.68 -11.72
C GLY A 50 7.22 -4.93 -10.21
N VAL A 51 8.26 -4.43 -9.53
CA VAL A 51 8.42 -4.51 -8.07
C VAL A 51 7.34 -3.70 -7.35
N ALA A 52 6.99 -2.52 -7.87
CA ALA A 52 5.90 -1.72 -7.33
C ALA A 52 4.54 -2.42 -7.45
N LEU A 53 4.27 -3.08 -8.58
CA LEU A 53 3.07 -3.90 -8.78
C LEU A 53 3.05 -5.12 -7.85
N LEU A 54 4.20 -5.78 -7.63
CA LEU A 54 4.33 -6.86 -6.66
C LEU A 54 4.06 -6.38 -5.23
N GLY A 55 4.58 -5.21 -4.85
CA GLY A 55 4.30 -4.60 -3.55
C GLY A 55 2.80 -4.29 -3.36
N ALA A 56 2.15 -3.78 -4.41
CA ALA A 56 0.70 -3.58 -4.38
C ALA A 56 -0.07 -4.91 -4.27
N TYR A 57 0.34 -5.95 -5.01
CA TYR A 57 -0.29 -7.27 -4.94
C TYR A 57 -0.15 -7.93 -3.56
N LEU A 58 1.04 -7.85 -2.95
CA LEU A 58 1.27 -8.33 -1.59
C LEU A 58 0.43 -7.57 -0.56
N TRP A 59 0.16 -6.29 -0.79
CA TRP A 59 -0.69 -5.48 0.07
C TRP A 59 -2.19 -5.79 -0.05
N VAL A 60 -2.66 -6.31 -1.19
CA VAL A 60 -4.05 -6.76 -1.34
C VAL A 60 -4.39 -7.92 -0.39
N PHE A 61 -3.42 -8.80 -0.12
CA PHE A 61 -3.62 -9.97 0.74
C PHE A 61 -4.09 -9.63 2.17
N PRO A 62 -3.41 -8.76 2.94
CA PRO A 62 -3.90 -8.34 4.25
C PRO A 62 -5.22 -7.57 4.14
N MET A 63 -5.43 -6.74 3.11
CA MET A 63 -6.73 -6.07 2.89
C MET A 63 -7.90 -7.05 2.83
N HIS A 64 -7.73 -8.19 2.16
CA HIS A 64 -8.73 -9.26 2.12
C HIS A 64 -8.91 -10.00 3.47
N MET A 65 -7.93 -9.95 4.37
CA MET A 65 -7.97 -10.57 5.70
C MET A 65 -8.60 -9.69 6.78
N GLY A 66 -9.22 -8.56 6.42
CA GLY A 66 -9.84 -7.66 7.41
C GLY A 66 -8.87 -6.64 7.99
N PHE A 67 -7.76 -6.35 7.31
CA PHE A 67 -6.75 -5.39 7.78
C PHE A 67 -7.30 -3.97 8.02
N PHE A 68 -8.42 -3.60 7.40
CA PHE A 68 -9.14 -2.35 7.75
C PHE A 68 -9.64 -2.33 9.20
N GLU A 69 -9.99 -3.49 9.77
CA GLU A 69 -10.41 -3.61 11.17
C GLU A 69 -9.25 -3.38 12.13
N TYR A 70 -8.02 -3.70 11.71
CA TYR A 70 -6.82 -3.41 12.48
C TYR A 70 -6.63 -1.89 12.67
N PHE A 71 -6.94 -1.08 11.65
CA PHE A 71 -6.86 0.39 11.75
C PHE A 71 -8.09 1.04 12.37
N LYS A 72 -9.21 0.32 12.51
CA LYS A 72 -10.40 0.83 13.21
C LYS A 72 -10.10 1.23 14.66
N ASN A 73 -9.12 0.57 15.30
CA ASN A 73 -8.69 0.85 16.68
C ASN A 73 -7.48 1.81 16.77
N TRP A 74 -6.92 2.28 15.66
CA TRP A 74 -5.80 3.22 15.64
C TRP A 74 -6.25 4.67 15.90
N GLY A 75 -7.22 4.86 16.81
CA GLY A 75 -7.80 6.15 17.16
C GLY A 75 -6.75 7.17 17.58
N ILE A 76 -6.32 7.98 16.62
CA ILE A 76 -5.64 9.26 16.80
C ILE A 76 -6.68 10.34 16.49
#